data_AF-A0A2V8UH52-F1
#
_entry.id   AF-A0A2V8UH52-F1
#
_cell.length_a   1.000
_cell.length_b   1.000
_cell.length_c   1.000
_cell.angle_alpha   90.00
_cell.angle_beta   90.00
_cell.angle_gamma   90.00
#
_symmetry.space_group_name_H-M   'P 1'
#
loop_
_entity.id
_entity.type
_entity.pdbx_description
1 polymer ?
#
loop_
_entity_poly.entity_id
_entity_poly.type
_entity_poly.pdbx_seq_one_letter_code
_entity_poly.pdbx_strand_id
1 'polypeptide(L)'
;MSILQPAGDGAHKLLELAKLPSMRPAGYTSLTEIEPLMIEIQQTSDGLWTMHLFDRRGGFKVIMPPSEFSLQDAKEKALISARYYMQKYAGDAEWTCPRSVQWCDFTPRDVIWET
;
A
#
# COMPACT_ATOMS: atom_id res chain seq x y z
N MET A 1 24.26 27.52 -49.33
CA MET A 1 24.77 27.71 -47.96
C MET A 1 23.70 27.21 -47.01
N SER A 2 23.88 26.02 -46.45
CA SER A 2 22.97 25.44 -45.45
C SER A 2 23.47 25.83 -44.07
N ILE A 3 22.61 26.35 -43.21
CA ILE A 3 22.88 26.49 -41.78
C ILE A 3 21.86 25.61 -41.07
N LEU A 4 22.33 24.47 -40.57
CA LEU A 4 21.61 23.64 -39.61
C LEU A 4 21.46 24.45 -38.31
N GLN A 5 20.24 24.51 -37.77
CA GLN A 5 20.02 24.84 -36.37
C GLN A 5 19.81 23.55 -35.56
N PRO A 6 20.37 23.46 -34.34
CA PRO A 6 20.47 22.20 -33.60
C PRO A 6 19.13 21.81 -32.96
N ALA A 7 18.86 20.50 -33.00
CA ALA A 7 17.83 19.85 -32.20
C ALA A 7 18.23 19.92 -30.72
N GLY A 8 17.45 20.66 -29.94
CA GLY A 8 17.63 20.80 -28.50
C GLY A 8 16.30 20.66 -27.78
N ASP A 9 15.70 19.47 -27.84
CA ASP A 9 14.42 19.21 -27.13
C ASP A 9 14.35 17.79 -26.52
N GLY A 10 15.51 17.15 -26.34
CA GLY A 10 15.61 15.78 -25.81
C GLY A 10 15.91 15.70 -24.31
N ALA A 11 16.50 16.74 -23.71
CA ALA A 11 17.02 16.66 -22.34
C ALA A 11 15.96 16.98 -21.27
N HIS A 12 14.97 17.82 -21.58
CA HIS A 12 13.92 18.19 -20.62
C HIS A 12 12.89 17.07 -20.38
N LYS A 13 12.68 16.19 -21.37
CA LYS A 13 11.75 15.06 -21.26
C LYS A 13 12.30 13.90 -20.42
N LEU A 14 13.62 13.76 -20.32
CA LEU A 14 14.27 12.70 -19.53
C LEU A 14 14.30 13.01 -18.02
N LEU A 15 14.25 14.29 -17.63
CA LEU A 15 14.21 14.70 -16.23
C LEU A 15 12.81 14.64 -15.61
N GLU A 16 11.74 14.62 -16.42
CA GLU A 16 10.37 14.46 -15.93
C GLU A 16 10.03 13.01 -15.56
N LEU A 17 10.71 12.03 -16.18
CA LEU A 17 10.57 10.60 -15.86
C LEU A 17 11.18 10.21 -14.50
N ALA A 18 12.00 11.09 -13.90
CA ALA A 18 12.63 10.86 -12.60
C ALA A 18 11.71 11.21 -11.40
N LYS A 19 10.47 11.64 -11.65
CA LYS A 19 9.44 11.85 -10.60
C LYS A 19 8.41 10.73 -10.56
N LEU A 20 8.70 9.56 -11.14
CA LEU A 20 7.97 8.37 -10.74
C LEU A 20 8.25 8.15 -9.26
N PRO A 21 7.23 8.04 -8.39
CA PRO A 21 7.46 7.68 -7.00
C PRO A 21 8.32 6.43 -7.03
N SER A 22 9.48 6.47 -6.37
CA SER A 22 10.43 5.35 -6.32
C SER A 22 9.62 4.07 -6.14
N MET A 23 9.49 3.27 -7.21
CA MET A 23 8.68 2.06 -7.16
C MET A 23 9.39 1.17 -6.17
N ARG A 24 8.83 1.10 -4.95
CA ARG A 24 9.32 0.17 -3.95
C ARG A 24 9.21 -1.23 -4.56
N PRO A 25 10.13 -2.14 -4.20
CA PRO A 25 10.10 -3.50 -4.74
C PRO A 25 8.73 -4.13 -4.52
N ALA A 26 8.22 -4.79 -5.55
CA ALA A 26 6.97 -5.54 -5.49
C ALA A 26 6.98 -6.48 -4.28
N GLY A 27 5.82 -6.62 -3.62
CA GLY A 27 5.70 -7.42 -2.41
C GLY A 27 6.01 -6.67 -1.12
N TYR A 28 6.40 -5.39 -1.14
CA TYR A 28 6.47 -4.58 0.08
C TYR A 28 5.15 -4.72 0.86
N THR A 29 5.27 -5.13 2.12
CA THR A 29 4.16 -5.43 3.01
C THR A 29 4.32 -4.63 4.30
N SER A 30 3.22 -4.09 4.78
CA SER A 30 3.13 -3.36 6.04
C SER A 30 2.02 -3.98 6.88
N LEU A 31 2.39 -4.50 8.04
CA LEU A 31 1.51 -5.24 8.94
C LEU A 31 1.32 -4.49 10.25
N THR A 32 0.12 -4.57 10.84
CA THR A 32 -0.09 -4.16 12.24
C THR A 32 -1.16 -5.01 12.90
N GLU A 33 -1.07 -5.15 14.22
CA GLU A 33 -2.08 -5.79 15.06
C GLU A 33 -2.76 -4.72 15.92
N ILE A 34 -4.07 -4.59 15.76
CA ILE A 34 -4.95 -3.72 16.54
C ILE A 34 -6.14 -4.55 17.02
N GLU A 35 -5.98 -5.18 18.17
CA GLU A 35 -6.92 -6.17 18.71
C GLU A 35 -8.40 -5.75 18.56
N PRO A 36 -9.27 -6.62 17.99
CA PRO A 36 -9.05 -8.02 17.61
C PRO A 36 -8.56 -8.23 16.16
N LEU A 37 -8.11 -7.17 15.48
CA LEU A 37 -7.77 -7.21 14.06
C LEU A 37 -6.26 -7.28 13.82
N MET A 38 -5.89 -7.94 12.74
CA MET A 38 -4.61 -7.77 12.07
C MET A 38 -4.87 -7.14 10.71
N ILE A 39 -4.09 -6.11 10.37
CA ILE A 39 -4.17 -5.41 9.10
C ILE A 39 -2.88 -5.66 8.33
N GLU A 40 -3.02 -6.10 7.08
CA GLU A 40 -1.91 -6.25 6.15
C GLU A 40 -2.14 -5.31 4.96
N ILE A 41 -1.10 -4.57 4.56
CA ILE A 41 -1.10 -3.74 3.36
C ILE A 41 0.03 -4.24 2.47
N GLN A 42 -0.27 -4.64 1.23
CA GLN A 42 0.72 -5.16 0.28
C GLN A 42 0.79 -4.25 -0.94
N GLN A 43 1.99 -4.05 -1.47
CA GLN A 43 2.18 -3.41 -2.76
C GLN A 43 2.18 -4.46 -3.87
N THR A 44 1.24 -4.32 -4.81
CA THR A 44 1.15 -5.15 -6.00
C THR A 44 2.23 -4.80 -7.01
N SER A 45 2.47 -5.69 -7.98
CA SER A 45 3.52 -5.55 -8.99
C SER A 45 3.33 -4.35 -9.92
N ASP A 46 2.11 -3.86 -10.06
CA ASP A 46 1.75 -2.63 -10.80
C ASP A 46 1.90 -1.36 -9.95
N GLY A 47 2.39 -1.47 -8.70
CA GLY A 47 2.67 -0.36 -7.80
C GLY A 47 1.49 0.08 -6.94
N LEU A 48 0.31 -0.57 -7.07
CA LEU A 48 -0.87 -0.26 -6.27
C LEU A 48 -0.83 -0.90 -4.88
N TRP A 49 -1.68 -0.43 -3.96
CA TRP A 49 -1.78 -0.97 -2.61
C TRP A 49 -3.05 -1.80 -2.41
N THR A 50 -2.91 -3.05 -1.98
CA THR A 50 -4.00 -3.88 -1.46
C THR A 50 -3.97 -3.88 0.06
N MET A 51 -5.14 -4.03 0.69
CA MET A 51 -5.26 -4.22 2.13
C MET A 51 -6.02 -5.53 2.40
N HIS A 52 -5.65 -6.21 3.48
CA HIS A 52 -6.35 -7.34 4.07
C HIS A 52 -6.59 -7.08 5.57
N LEU A 53 -7.78 -7.41 6.05
CA LEU A 53 -8.14 -7.42 7.47
C LEU A 53 -8.31 -8.87 7.90
N PHE A 54 -7.81 -9.21 9.07
CA PHE A 54 -7.96 -10.53 9.67
C PHE A 54 -8.49 -10.34 11.09
N ASP A 55 -9.45 -11.15 11.52
CA ASP A 55 -9.98 -11.15 12.88
C ASP A 55 -9.72 -12.51 13.56
N ARG A 56 -10.07 -12.60 14.86
CA ARG A 56 -9.93 -13.82 15.66
C ARG A 56 -10.88 -14.96 15.30
N ARG A 57 -11.91 -14.71 14.50
CA ARG A 57 -12.93 -15.72 14.11
C ARG A 57 -12.51 -16.49 12.86
N GLY A 58 -11.39 -16.12 12.24
CA GLY A 58 -10.94 -16.66 10.96
C GLY A 58 -11.15 -15.63 9.84
N GLY A 59 -10.17 -15.53 8.94
CA GLY A 59 -9.94 -14.36 8.09
C GLY A 59 -11.14 -13.87 7.28
N PHE A 60 -11.70 -12.72 7.66
CA PHE A 60 -12.56 -11.93 6.78
C PHE A 60 -11.71 -11.04 5.88
N LYS A 61 -11.25 -11.59 4.75
CA LYS A 61 -10.45 -10.87 3.75
C LYS A 61 -11.29 -9.79 3.06
N VAL A 62 -11.28 -8.56 3.57
CA VAL A 62 -11.71 -7.40 2.78
C VAL A 62 -10.57 -7.02 1.85
N ILE A 63 -10.72 -7.32 0.56
CA ILE A 63 -9.85 -6.75 -0.48
C ILE A 63 -10.35 -5.31 -0.69
N MET A 64 -9.62 -4.32 -0.17
CA MET A 64 -9.90 -2.95 -0.59
C MET A 64 -9.47 -2.75 -2.05
N PRO A 65 -10.21 -1.93 -2.81
CA PRO A 65 -9.80 -1.57 -4.15
C PRO A 65 -8.40 -0.96 -4.11
N PRO A 66 -7.55 -1.25 -5.12
CA PRO A 66 -6.18 -0.80 -5.15
C PRO A 66 -6.14 0.72 -5.00
N SER A 67 -5.44 1.20 -3.97
CA SER A 67 -5.34 2.63 -3.72
C SER A 67 -4.09 3.16 -4.45
N GLU A 68 -4.27 4.14 -5.35
CA GLU A 68 -3.17 4.79 -6.11
C GLU A 68 -2.27 5.71 -5.25
N PHE A 69 -2.41 5.68 -3.93
CA PHE A 69 -1.85 6.68 -3.01
C PHE A 69 -0.51 6.26 -2.40
N SER A 70 0.06 7.10 -1.55
CA SER A 70 1.28 6.77 -0.78
C SER A 70 1.02 5.69 0.28
N LEU A 71 2.07 5.04 0.79
CA LEU A 71 1.92 4.08 1.90
C LEU A 71 1.26 4.71 3.13
N GLN A 72 1.58 5.98 3.43
CA GLN A 72 1.01 6.68 4.58
C GLN A 72 -0.51 6.79 4.43
N ASP A 73 -0.99 7.19 3.25
CA ASP A 73 -2.42 7.26 2.96
C ASP A 73 -3.07 5.87 2.99
N ALA A 74 -2.37 4.84 2.53
CA ALA A 74 -2.84 3.45 2.62
C ALA A 74 -3.01 3.01 4.09
N LYS A 75 -2.05 3.33 4.96
CA LYS A 75 -2.11 3.07 6.41
C LYS A 75 -3.31 3.78 7.06
N GLU A 76 -3.53 5.05 6.75
CA GLU A 76 -4.65 5.83 7.28
C GLU A 76 -6.01 5.27 6.83
N LYS A 77 -6.16 4.97 5.53
CA LYS A 77 -7.38 4.33 5.00
C LYS A 77 -7.63 2.98 5.63
N ALA A 78 -6.58 2.21 5.90
CA ALA A 78 -6.72 0.90 6.52
C ALA A 78 -7.30 0.99 7.94
N LEU A 79 -6.87 1.98 8.73
CA LEU A 79 -7.41 2.21 10.07
C LEU A 79 -8.88 2.68 10.03
N ILE A 80 -9.24 3.53 9.06
CA ILE A 80 -10.64 3.94 8.85
C ILE A 80 -11.51 2.74 8.50
N SER A 81 -11.04 1.89 7.58
CA SER A 81 -11.74 0.68 7.16
C SER A 81 -11.86 -0.35 8.27
N ALA A 82 -10.83 -0.51 9.11
CA ALA A 82 -10.88 -1.36 10.30
C ALA A 82 -11.96 -0.89 11.29
N ARG A 83 -12.04 0.42 11.56
CA ARG A 83 -13.11 0.99 12.39
C ARG A 83 -14.49 0.75 11.80
N TYR A 84 -14.67 1.03 10.51
CA TYR A 84 -15.93 0.77 9.83
C TYR A 84 -16.31 -0.72 9.92
N TYR A 85 -15.33 -1.61 9.75
CA TYR A 85 -15.53 -3.04 9.85
C TYR A 85 -16.02 -3.45 11.25
N MET A 86 -15.36 -2.97 12.30
CA MET A 86 -15.74 -3.31 13.68
C MET A 86 -17.16 -2.86 14.02
N GLN A 87 -17.51 -1.64 13.61
CA GLN A 87 -18.82 -1.05 13.88
C GLN A 87 -19.95 -1.72 13.08
N LYS A 88 -19.70 -2.06 11.81
CA LYS A 88 -20.75 -2.57 10.92
C LYS A 88 -20.88 -4.09 10.90
N TYR A 89 -19.76 -4.81 10.92
CA TYR A 89 -19.73 -6.25 10.68
C TYR A 89 -19.35 -7.05 11.93
N ALA A 90 -18.40 -6.58 12.74
CA ALA A 90 -18.04 -7.26 13.99
C ALA A 90 -19.09 -7.03 15.10
N GLY A 91 -19.94 -6.01 14.96
CA GLY A 91 -20.99 -5.66 15.91
C GLY A 91 -20.49 -4.93 17.16
N ASP A 92 -19.27 -4.39 17.11
CA ASP A 92 -18.67 -3.63 18.20
C ASP A 92 -18.69 -2.13 17.85
N ALA A 93 -19.80 -1.47 18.21
CA ALA A 93 -20.05 -0.06 17.90
C ALA A 93 -19.14 0.88 18.70
N GLU A 94 -18.68 0.44 19.88
CA GLU A 94 -17.82 1.22 20.78
C GLU A 94 -16.33 1.02 20.49
N TRP A 95 -15.98 0.06 19.62
CA TRP A 95 -14.61 -0.13 19.21
C TRP A 95 -14.02 1.15 18.62
N THR A 96 -12.86 1.53 19.17
CA THR A 96 -12.09 2.68 18.70
C THR A 96 -10.70 2.23 18.31
N CYS A 97 -10.24 2.72 17.17
CA CYS A 97 -8.87 2.49 16.73
C CYS A 97 -7.89 3.10 17.75
N PRO A 98 -6.81 2.41 18.13
CA PRO A 98 -5.76 2.98 18.97
C PRO A 98 -5.22 4.29 18.39
N ARG A 99 -4.86 5.23 19.27
CA ARG A 99 -4.28 6.54 18.87
C ARG A 99 -2.89 6.42 18.26
N SER A 100 -2.17 5.34 18.58
CA SER A 100 -0.87 5.02 18.04
C SER A 100 -0.86 3.55 17.67
N VAL A 101 -0.37 3.26 16.46
CA VAL A 101 -0.35 1.94 15.86
C VAL A 101 1.07 1.68 15.37
N GLN A 102 1.68 0.60 15.84
CA GLN A 102 3.01 0.21 15.39
C GLN A 102 2.88 -0.64 14.12
N TRP A 103 3.59 -0.24 13.07
CA TRP A 103 3.62 -0.96 11.80
C TRP A 103 4.94 -1.71 11.66
N CYS A 104 4.84 -2.96 11.21
CA CYS A 104 5.96 -3.80 10.83
C CYS A 104 6.04 -3.81 9.30
N ASP A 105 7.06 -3.14 8.77
CA ASP A 105 7.28 -3.01 7.32
C ASP A 105 8.34 -4.04 6.87
N PHE A 106 8.04 -4.82 5.83
CA PHE A 106 8.97 -5.80 5.27
C PHE A 106 8.75 -6.00 3.78
N THR A 107 9.81 -6.34 3.05
CA THR A 107 9.71 -6.83 1.67
C THR A 107 10.07 -8.31 1.72
N PRO A 108 9.15 -9.24 1.38
CA PRO A 108 9.50 -10.62 1.14
C PRO A 108 10.62 -10.64 0.11
N ARG A 109 11.77 -11.20 0.48
CA ARG A 109 12.76 -11.55 -0.54
C ARG A 109 12.07 -12.54 -1.46
N ASP A 110 12.28 -12.42 -2.78
CA ASP A 110 11.79 -13.37 -3.76
C ASP A 110 11.87 -14.79 -3.18
N VAL A 111 10.72 -15.38 -2.87
CA VAL A 111 10.68 -16.78 -2.51
C VAL A 111 10.90 -17.50 -3.83
N ILE A 112 12.17 -17.80 -4.11
CA ILE A 112 12.52 -18.77 -5.15
C ILE A 112 11.95 -20.09 -4.64
N TRP A 113 10.76 -20.45 -5.12
CA TRP A 113 10.29 -21.82 -5.03
C TRP A 113 11.22 -22.63 -5.93
N GLU A 114 12.26 -23.24 -5.35
CA GLU A 114 12.96 -24.32 -6.04
C GLU A 114 11.92 -25.40 -6.34
N THR A 115 11.70 -25.64 -7.63
CA THR A 115 10.82 -26.68 -8.17
C THR A 115 11.63 -27.92 -8.48
#